data_AF-A0A6T8BFU4-F1
#
_entry.id   AF-A0A6T8BFU4-F1
#
_cell.length_a   1.000
_cell.length_b   1.000
_cell.length_c   1.000
_cell.angle_alpha   90.00
_cell.angle_beta   90.00
_cell.angle_gamma   90.00
#
_symmetry.space_group_name_H-M   'P 1'
#
loop_
_entity.id
_entity.type
_entity.pdbx_description
1 polymer ?
#
loop_
_entity_poly.entity_id
_entity_poly.type
_entity_poly.pdbx_seq_one_letter_code
_entity_poly.pdbx_strand_id
1 'polypeptide(L)'
;MKCGNASAYDCEQCFPGLTKVTKGEYTYCAGASPSPSPSSPCSRDNPSACVREAYPITYLQPGEESSRCPTGLMFPASWDDGHGAGIGGEFRFEMVDQLEVPADAPPGEYSLSWRWDCEQTPQVWNSCADITITA
;
A
#
# COMPACT_ATOMS: atom_id res chain seq x y z
N MET A 1 -12.11 -10.99 5.65
CA MET A 1 -13.18 -10.32 4.90
C MET A 1 -14.47 -11.09 5.12
N LYS A 2 -15.43 -10.52 5.86
CA LYS A 2 -16.73 -11.17 6.18
C LYS A 2 -17.85 -10.41 5.50
N CYS A 3 -17.88 -10.48 4.18
CA CYS A 3 -19.05 -10.04 3.47
C CYS A 3 -19.50 -11.22 2.61
N GLY A 4 -20.80 -11.53 2.68
CA GLY A 4 -21.39 -12.75 2.16
C GLY A 4 -22.07 -13.59 3.26
N ASN A 5 -23.12 -14.33 2.90
CA ASN A 5 -23.71 -15.30 3.83
C ASN A 5 -22.68 -16.38 4.22
N ALA A 6 -22.66 -16.74 5.51
CA ALA A 6 -21.82 -17.81 6.06
C ALA A 6 -20.29 -17.66 5.86
N SER A 7 -19.77 -16.44 5.74
CA SER A 7 -18.32 -16.16 5.53
C SER A 7 -17.78 -16.60 4.16
N ALA A 8 -18.66 -16.91 3.20
CA ALA A 8 -18.27 -17.09 1.80
C ALA A 8 -18.11 -15.72 1.11
N TYR A 9 -17.11 -15.57 0.24
CA TYR A 9 -16.94 -14.37 -0.57
C TYR A 9 -18.02 -14.30 -1.66
N ASP A 10 -18.89 -13.29 -1.59
CA ASP A 10 -19.98 -13.04 -2.55
C ASP A 10 -19.76 -11.69 -3.23
N CYS A 11 -19.49 -11.69 -4.54
CA CYS A 11 -19.13 -10.50 -5.29
C CYS A 11 -20.23 -9.44 -5.27
N GLU A 12 -21.45 -9.86 -5.59
CA GLU A 12 -22.61 -9.02 -5.75
C GLU A 12 -23.07 -8.45 -4.41
N GLN A 13 -22.97 -9.23 -3.33
CA GLN A 13 -23.32 -8.79 -1.98
C GLN A 13 -22.28 -7.80 -1.43
N CYS A 14 -21.00 -7.99 -1.75
CA CYS A 14 -19.91 -7.21 -1.15
C CYS A 14 -19.53 -5.97 -1.89
N PHE A 15 -19.78 -5.96 -3.19
CA PHE A 15 -19.44 -4.86 -4.05
C PHE A 15 -20.61 -4.64 -5.00
N PRO A 16 -21.65 -3.88 -4.55
CA PRO A 16 -22.78 -3.53 -5.41
C PRO A 16 -22.29 -2.93 -6.73
N GLY A 17 -22.67 -3.52 -7.86
CA GLY A 17 -22.21 -3.11 -9.19
C GLY A 17 -21.05 -3.93 -9.75
N LEU A 18 -20.52 -4.90 -9.01
CA LEU A 18 -19.66 -5.96 -9.55
C LEU A 18 -20.46 -7.25 -9.79
N THR A 19 -20.05 -8.00 -10.80
CA THR A 19 -20.57 -9.31 -11.16
C THR A 19 -19.46 -10.35 -11.06
N LYS A 20 -19.77 -11.52 -10.53
CA LYS A 20 -18.86 -12.66 -10.46
C LYS A 20 -18.54 -13.18 -11.86
N VAL A 21 -17.26 -13.26 -12.20
CA VAL A 21 -16.76 -13.79 -13.47
C VAL A 21 -15.87 -15.00 -13.19
N THR A 22 -16.14 -16.11 -13.88
CA THR A 22 -15.34 -17.33 -13.82
C THR A 22 -14.50 -17.47 -15.08
N LYS A 23 -13.18 -17.67 -14.92
CA LYS A 23 -12.25 -17.92 -16.02
C LYS A 23 -11.36 -19.11 -15.66
N GLY A 24 -11.66 -20.27 -16.26
CA GLY A 24 -11.03 -21.54 -15.88
C GLY A 24 -11.39 -21.90 -14.44
N GLU A 25 -10.39 -22.19 -13.61
CA GLU A 25 -10.58 -22.53 -12.19
C GLU A 25 -10.65 -21.30 -11.26
N TYR A 26 -10.41 -20.10 -11.78
CA TYR A 26 -10.41 -18.87 -10.99
C TYR A 26 -11.74 -18.13 -11.10
N THR A 27 -12.17 -17.57 -9.98
CA THR A 27 -13.33 -16.68 -9.92
C THR A 27 -12.95 -15.34 -9.31
N TYR A 28 -13.37 -14.24 -9.92
CA TYR A 28 -13.12 -12.87 -9.47
C TYR A 28 -14.36 -11.99 -9.71
N CYS A 29 -14.42 -10.81 -9.08
CA CYS A 29 -15.49 -9.85 -9.35
C CYS A 29 -15.04 -8.86 -10.43
N ALA A 30 -15.89 -8.60 -11.41
CA ALA A 30 -15.65 -7.62 -12.46
C ALA A 30 -16.85 -6.69 -12.59
N GLY A 31 -16.60 -5.41 -12.89
CA GLY A 31 -17.63 -4.41 -13.17
C GLY A 31 -17.42 -3.78 -14.53
N ALA A 32 -18.36 -2.94 -14.97
CA ALA A 32 -18.15 -2.08 -16.12
C ALA A 32 -16.89 -1.22 -15.90
N SER A 33 -16.13 -0.95 -16.96
CA SER A 33 -15.03 0.01 -16.89
C SER A 33 -15.57 1.45 -16.96
N PRO A 34 -15.06 2.37 -16.13
CA PRO A 34 -14.10 2.12 -15.05
C PRO A 34 -14.74 1.31 -13.92
N SER A 35 -14.01 0.33 -13.38
CA SER A 35 -14.46 -0.47 -12.22
C SER A 35 -15.11 0.46 -11.22
N PRO A 36 -16.23 0.10 -10.57
CA PRO A 36 -16.75 0.87 -9.46
C PRO A 36 -15.65 0.89 -8.38
N SER A 37 -14.83 1.95 -8.44
CA SER A 37 -14.24 2.53 -7.26
C SER A 37 -15.40 2.65 -6.26
N PRO A 38 -15.18 2.46 -4.96
CA PRO A 38 -16.11 3.04 -4.01
C PRO A 38 -16.22 4.53 -4.38
N SER A 39 -17.29 4.87 -5.10
CA SER A 39 -17.60 6.21 -5.56
C SER A 39 -18.17 7.03 -4.40
N SER A 40 -18.53 6.33 -3.33
CA SER A 40 -18.91 6.92 -2.07
C SER A 40 -17.69 7.54 -1.39
N PRO A 41 -17.79 8.81 -0.96
CA PRO A 41 -16.70 9.51 -0.28
C PRO A 41 -16.27 8.78 1.00
N CYS A 42 -15.08 9.14 1.50
CA CYS A 42 -14.62 8.68 2.81
C CYS A 42 -15.70 8.93 3.88
N SER A 43 -16.05 7.88 4.63
CA SER A 43 -17.01 7.95 5.73
C SER A 43 -16.74 6.84 6.74
N ARG A 44 -17.38 6.95 7.92
CA ARG A 44 -17.29 5.90 8.95
C ARG A 44 -17.81 4.54 8.46
N ASP A 45 -18.78 4.57 7.53
CA ASP A 45 -19.39 3.37 6.96
C ASP A 45 -18.67 2.91 5.67
N ASN A 46 -17.72 3.70 5.17
CA ASN A 46 -16.86 3.39 4.03
C ASN A 46 -15.39 3.76 4.30
N PRO A 47 -14.74 3.14 5.31
CA PRO A 47 -13.38 3.49 5.70
C PRO A 47 -12.34 3.16 4.62
N SER A 48 -12.65 2.25 3.68
CA SER A 48 -11.76 1.92 2.56
C SER A 48 -11.66 3.04 1.53
N ALA A 49 -12.63 3.95 1.42
CA ALA A 49 -12.48 5.15 0.59
C ALA A 49 -11.51 6.17 1.21
N CYS A 50 -11.35 6.15 2.54
CA CYS A 50 -10.46 7.08 3.24
C CYS A 50 -8.98 6.85 2.94
N VAL A 51 -8.59 5.65 2.47
CA VAL A 51 -7.19 5.37 2.07
C VAL A 51 -6.79 6.09 0.77
N ARG A 52 -7.76 6.70 0.07
CA ARG A 52 -7.54 7.50 -1.14
C ARG A 52 -7.69 9.00 -0.89
N GLU A 53 -8.06 9.41 0.32
CA GLU A 53 -8.07 10.81 0.68
C GLU A 53 -6.63 11.29 0.80
N ALA A 54 -6.31 12.36 0.08
CA ALA A 54 -5.01 13.00 0.20
C ALA A 54 -4.84 13.58 1.61
N TYR A 55 -3.60 13.59 2.10
CA TYR A 55 -3.28 14.37 3.30
C TYR A 55 -3.57 15.86 3.05
N PRO A 56 -4.05 16.61 4.06
CA PRO A 56 -4.39 18.03 3.89
C PRO A 56 -3.16 18.92 3.67
N ILE A 57 -1.97 18.39 3.95
CA ILE A 57 -0.68 19.04 3.74
C ILE A 57 0.11 18.16 2.80
N THR A 58 0.68 18.79 1.78
CA THR A 58 1.68 18.17 0.91
C THR A 58 3.07 18.73 1.17
N TYR A 59 4.08 17.89 0.94
CA TYR A 59 5.49 18.23 1.04
C TYR A 59 6.22 18.24 -0.31
N LEU A 60 5.50 18.54 -1.40
CA LEU A 60 6.13 18.95 -2.66
C LEU A 60 6.98 20.21 -2.43
N GLN A 61 8.12 20.32 -3.11
CA GLN A 61 8.95 21.51 -3.02
C GLN A 61 8.21 22.72 -3.64
N PRO A 62 8.47 23.96 -3.18
CA PRO A 62 7.84 25.14 -3.77
C PRO A 62 8.05 25.23 -5.28
N GLY A 63 6.98 25.11 -6.05
CA GLY A 63 7.00 25.12 -7.53
C GLY A 63 7.14 23.75 -8.19
N GLU A 64 7.20 22.66 -7.43
CA GLU A 64 7.16 21.29 -7.94
C GLU A 64 5.71 20.89 -8.27
N GLU A 65 5.50 20.36 -9.48
CA GLU A 65 4.23 19.83 -9.96
C GLU A 65 4.44 18.37 -10.38
N SER A 66 3.77 17.41 -9.72
CA SER A 66 3.86 15.99 -10.10
C SER A 66 2.59 15.53 -10.81
N SER A 67 2.73 15.25 -12.11
CA SER A 67 1.64 14.69 -12.93
C SER A 67 1.17 13.30 -12.47
N ARG A 68 2.04 12.56 -11.78
CA ARG A 68 1.78 11.20 -11.29
C ARG A 68 1.32 11.16 -9.83
N CYS A 69 1.70 12.16 -9.03
CA CYS A 69 1.20 12.36 -7.67
C CYS A 69 0.58 13.76 -7.50
N PRO A 70 -0.58 14.04 -8.13
CA PRO A 70 -1.18 15.38 -8.13
C PRO A 70 -1.72 15.80 -6.76
N THR A 71 -1.94 14.84 -5.86
CA THR A 71 -2.31 15.07 -4.46
C THR A 71 -1.11 15.44 -3.59
N GLY A 72 0.10 15.22 -4.11
CA GLY A 72 1.37 15.49 -3.45
C GLY A 72 1.78 14.47 -2.40
N LEU A 73 2.91 14.73 -1.73
CA LEU A 73 3.60 13.79 -0.83
C LEU A 73 3.26 14.00 0.65
N MET A 74 3.20 12.92 1.42
CA MET A 74 3.09 12.92 2.88
C MET A 74 4.41 13.29 3.59
N PHE A 75 5.55 13.11 2.91
CA PHE A 75 6.87 13.39 3.45
C PHE A 75 7.67 14.29 2.50
N PRO A 76 8.65 15.07 2.98
CA PRO A 76 9.54 15.86 2.14
C PRO A 76 10.12 15.06 0.99
N ALA A 77 9.93 15.56 -0.24
CA ALA A 77 10.55 14.99 -1.42
C ALA A 77 12.08 15.01 -1.23
N SER A 78 12.70 13.84 -1.25
CA SER A 78 14.17 13.75 -1.24
C SER A 78 14.78 14.06 -2.62
N TRP A 79 13.98 13.96 -3.69
CA TRP A 79 14.31 14.34 -5.06
C TRP A 79 13.01 14.53 -5.88
N ASP A 80 13.11 15.20 -7.03
CA ASP A 80 11.99 15.44 -7.95
C ASP A 80 11.29 14.13 -8.36
N ASP A 81 9.95 14.08 -8.28
CA ASP A 81 9.17 12.87 -8.57
C ASP A 81 9.53 11.65 -7.69
N GLY A 82 10.10 11.87 -6.50
CA GLY A 82 10.45 10.84 -5.51
C GLY A 82 9.27 10.21 -4.78
N HIS A 83 8.26 9.78 -5.53
CA HIS A 83 7.01 9.22 -5.00
C HIS A 83 6.76 7.80 -5.50
N GLY A 84 5.89 7.06 -4.80
CA GLY A 84 5.47 5.73 -5.23
C GLY A 84 4.81 5.77 -6.62
N ALA A 85 5.14 4.83 -7.50
CA ALA A 85 4.58 4.79 -8.84
C ALA A 85 3.36 3.86 -8.93
N GLY A 86 2.35 4.05 -8.07
CA GLY A 86 1.04 3.37 -8.17
C GLY A 86 1.06 1.89 -8.54
N ILE A 87 0.03 1.41 -9.25
CA ILE A 87 -0.03 0.03 -9.75
C ILE A 87 0.71 -0.03 -11.10
N GLY A 88 1.72 -0.89 -11.21
CA GLY A 88 2.52 -1.09 -12.42
C GLY A 88 3.80 -0.25 -12.50
N GLY A 89 4.13 0.50 -11.44
CA GLY A 89 5.39 1.21 -11.33
C GLY A 89 6.59 0.27 -11.23
N GLU A 90 7.69 0.65 -11.87
CA GLU A 90 8.97 -0.05 -11.74
C GLU A 90 9.81 0.58 -10.63
N PHE A 91 10.24 -0.24 -9.68
CA PHE A 91 11.14 0.17 -8.60
C PHE A 91 12.58 0.15 -9.13
N ARG A 92 13.05 1.27 -9.68
CA ARG A 92 14.35 1.38 -10.38
C ARG A 92 15.49 1.91 -9.52
N PHE A 93 15.34 1.92 -8.20
CA PHE A 93 16.34 2.41 -7.27
C PHE A 93 16.52 1.44 -6.10
N GLU A 94 17.62 1.59 -5.38
CA GLU A 94 17.90 0.88 -4.14
C GLU A 94 17.69 1.84 -2.98
N MET A 95 17.03 1.36 -1.92
CA MET A 95 16.95 2.08 -0.65
C MET A 95 17.95 1.44 0.31
N VAL A 96 18.88 2.25 0.79
CA VAL A 96 19.94 1.81 1.70
C VAL A 96 19.85 2.65 2.97
N ASP A 97 19.90 1.99 4.12
CA ASP A 97 19.84 2.63 5.43
C ASP A 97 20.86 2.00 6.39
N GLN A 98 21.21 2.73 7.45
CA GLN A 98 22.07 2.25 8.53
C GLN A 98 21.27 2.16 9.83
N LEU A 99 21.37 1.02 10.48
CA LEU A 99 20.70 0.76 11.75
C LEU A 99 21.74 0.52 12.84
N GLU A 100 21.51 1.07 14.02
CA GLU A 100 22.31 0.79 15.20
C GLU A 100 21.77 -0.46 15.90
N VAL A 101 22.64 -1.46 16.08
CA VAL A 101 22.31 -2.65 16.87
C VAL A 101 22.25 -2.24 18.34
N PRO A 102 21.19 -2.59 19.09
CA PRO A 102 21.11 -2.25 20.52
C PRO A 102 22.36 -2.70 21.27
N ALA A 103 22.94 -1.80 22.07
CA ALA A 103 24.21 -2.05 22.76
C ALA A 103 24.15 -3.21 23.78
N ASP A 104 22.95 -3.54 24.26
CA ASP A 104 22.66 -4.63 25.17
C ASP A 104 22.17 -5.91 24.47
N ALA A 105 22.13 -5.92 23.13
CA ALA A 105 21.81 -7.13 22.37
C ALA A 105 22.86 -8.22 22.61
N PRO A 106 22.49 -9.39 23.15
CA PRO A 106 23.44 -10.48 23.35
C PRO A 106 24.03 -10.97 22.01
N PRO A 107 25.29 -11.40 21.97
CA PRO A 107 25.83 -12.09 20.80
C PRO A 107 25.04 -13.36 20.48
N GLY A 108 24.78 -13.62 19.20
CA GLY A 108 24.02 -14.80 18.77
C GLY A 108 23.40 -14.68 17.39
N GLU A 109 22.60 -15.69 17.02
CA GLU A 109 21.86 -15.76 15.75
C GLU A 109 20.47 -15.12 15.90
N TYR A 110 20.10 -14.27 14.95
CA TYR A 110 18.84 -13.53 14.94
C TYR A 110 18.20 -13.59 13.55
N SER A 111 16.86 -13.48 13.51
CA SER A 111 16.14 -13.14 12.29
C SER A 111 15.79 -11.65 12.32
N LEU A 112 16.41 -10.88 11.44
CA LEU A 112 16.08 -9.47 11.22
C LEU A 112 14.76 -9.40 10.44
N SER A 113 13.78 -8.66 10.96
CA SER A 113 12.52 -8.38 10.28
C SER A 113 12.54 -6.96 9.72
N TRP A 114 12.32 -6.82 8.42
CA TRP A 114 12.12 -5.54 7.74
C TRP A 114 10.66 -5.40 7.31
N ARG A 115 10.07 -4.23 7.59
CA ARG A 115 8.70 -3.88 7.27
C ARG A 115 8.65 -2.50 6.61
N TRP A 116 7.93 -2.42 5.49
CA TRP A 116 7.62 -1.17 4.80
C TRP A 116 6.11 -1.05 4.59
N ASP A 117 5.51 -0.03 5.22
CA ASP A 117 4.15 0.43 4.95
C ASP A 117 4.14 1.44 3.79
N CYS A 118 3.42 1.13 2.72
CA CYS A 118 3.37 2.01 1.55
C CYS A 118 2.51 3.24 1.82
N GLU A 119 2.98 4.43 1.40
CA GLU A 119 2.26 5.69 1.59
C GLU A 119 0.93 5.75 0.79
N GLN A 120 0.98 5.42 -0.50
CA GLN A 120 -0.14 5.67 -1.43
C GLN A 120 -1.10 4.49 -1.61
N THR A 121 -0.81 3.34 -1.00
CA THR A 121 -1.62 2.11 -1.18
C THR A 121 -1.70 1.34 0.13
N PRO A 122 -2.78 0.60 0.40
CA PRO A 122 -2.93 -0.22 1.60
C PRO A 122 -2.10 -1.52 1.49
N GLN A 123 -0.78 -1.38 1.32
CA GLN A 123 0.16 -2.48 1.16
C GLN A 123 1.23 -2.43 2.25
N VAL A 124 1.64 -3.60 2.71
CA VAL A 124 2.77 -3.77 3.62
C VAL A 124 3.71 -4.80 3.01
N TRP A 125 4.96 -4.41 2.81
CA TRP A 125 6.00 -5.26 2.25
C TRP A 125 6.90 -5.70 3.40
N ASN A 126 7.21 -6.99 3.47
CA ASN A 126 8.04 -7.54 4.54
C ASN A 126 9.09 -8.48 3.96
N SER A 127 10.26 -8.46 4.56
CA SER A 127 11.34 -9.42 4.29
C SER A 127 12.07 -9.74 5.59
N CYS A 128 12.79 -10.85 5.62
CA CYS A 128 13.66 -11.20 6.72
C CYS A 128 15.06 -11.56 6.25
N ALA A 129 16.02 -11.52 7.17
CA ALA A 129 17.39 -11.96 6.96
C ALA A 129 17.92 -12.66 8.22
N ASP A 130 18.70 -13.72 8.04
CA ASP A 130 19.45 -14.33 9.12
C ASP A 130 20.72 -13.50 9.38
N ILE A 131 20.94 -13.09 10.63
CA ILE A 131 22.09 -12.27 11.03
C ILE A 131 22.76 -12.86 12.28
N THR A 132 24.06 -12.61 12.42
CA THR A 132 24.82 -12.95 13.62
C THR A 132 25.30 -11.65 14.27
N ILE A 133 24.93 -11.42 15.53
CA ILE A 133 25.49 -10.33 16.34
C ILE A 133 26.76 -10.85 17.02
N THR A 134 27.88 -10.14 16.84
CA THR A 134 29.18 -10.48 17.42
C THR A 134 29.59 -9.47 18.50
N ALA A 135 30.45 -9.91 19.42
CA ALA A 135 31.08 -9.04 20.43
C ALA A 135 32.23 -8.20 19.87
#